data_AF-A0A951XRN5-F1
#
_entry.id   AF-A0A951XRN5-F1
#
_cell.length_a   1.000
_cell.length_b   1.000
_cell.length_c   1.000
_cell.angle_alpha   90.00
_cell.angle_beta   90.00
_cell.angle_gamma   90.00
#
_symmetry.space_group_name_H-M   'P 1'
#
loop_
_entity.id
_entity.type
_entity.pdbx_description
1 polymer ?
#
loop_
_entity_poly.entity_id
_entity_poly.type
_entity_poly.pdbx_seq_one_letter_code
_entity_poly.pdbx_strand_id
1 'polypeptide(L)'
;MRRLSILILAAVLSAAAWANEVAVAPVVDASALPPLGEVWRETNPYRGLPEALAVGQSAYNQACARCHGADAATRAAPAPDLRNLDRGCRRIVGSELKARCMADNDAYFAKTVRRGKTIVGVVHMPPWDGVLPQEVAWAIQVFFEARAREGR
;
A
#
# COMPACT_ATOMS: atom_id res chain seq x y z
N MET A 1 20.20 -37.21 37.69
CA MET A 1 19.30 -36.07 38.00
C MET A 1 19.81 -34.69 37.53
N ARG A 2 20.98 -34.57 36.88
CA ARG A 2 21.59 -33.27 36.50
C ARG A 2 21.63 -32.98 34.99
N ARG A 3 20.89 -33.77 34.19
CA ARG A 3 20.73 -33.59 32.73
C ARG A 3 19.30 -33.28 32.30
N LEU A 4 18.35 -33.35 33.24
CA LEU A 4 16.94 -33.02 32.97
C LEU A 4 16.58 -31.55 33.25
N SER A 5 17.52 -30.77 33.77
CA SER A 5 17.28 -29.37 34.19
C SER A 5 17.57 -28.35 33.09
N ILE A 6 18.13 -28.75 31.95
CA ILE A 6 18.56 -27.83 30.89
C ILE A 6 17.50 -27.68 29.78
N LEU A 7 16.54 -28.60 29.68
CA LEU A 7 15.54 -28.61 28.60
C LEU A 7 14.27 -27.78 28.90
N ILE A 8 14.10 -27.25 30.12
CA ILE A 8 12.87 -26.51 30.48
C ILE A 8 13.05 -24.99 30.34
N LEU A 9 14.29 -24.48 30.24
CA LEU A 9 14.54 -23.03 30.21
C LEU A 9 14.49 -22.41 28.78
N ALA A 10 14.38 -23.22 27.72
CA ALA A 10 14.32 -22.71 26.34
C ALA A 10 12.90 -22.38 25.84
N ALA A 11 11.85 -22.57 26.67
CA ALA A 11 10.46 -22.50 26.21
C ALA A 11 9.73 -21.17 26.49
N VAL A 12 10.39 -20.13 27.01
CA VAL A 12 9.72 -18.87 27.43
C VAL A 12 10.32 -17.63 26.76
N LEU A 13 10.55 -17.69 25.44
CA LEU A 13 10.68 -16.50 24.60
C LEU A 13 9.83 -16.61 23.33
N SER A 14 8.62 -17.16 23.46
CA SER A 14 7.53 -16.75 22.56
C SER A 14 7.13 -15.33 22.99
N ALA A 15 7.92 -14.33 22.57
CA ALA A 15 7.43 -12.96 22.59
C ALA A 15 6.06 -13.01 21.91
N ALA A 16 5.01 -12.61 22.62
CA ALA A 16 3.71 -12.39 22.01
C ALA A 16 3.93 -11.33 20.93
N ALA A 17 4.15 -11.78 19.69
CA ALA A 17 4.15 -10.92 18.54
C ALA A 17 2.74 -10.35 18.49
N TRP A 18 2.57 -9.14 18.98
CA TRP A 18 1.34 -8.40 18.83
C TRP A 18 1.09 -8.31 17.33
N ALA A 19 0.07 -9.01 16.85
CA ALA A 19 -0.33 -9.07 15.44
C ALA A 19 -0.96 -7.75 14.96
N ASN A 20 -0.56 -6.63 15.57
CA ASN A 20 -1.01 -5.30 15.27
C ASN A 20 0.09 -4.69 14.42
N GLU A 21 -0.07 -4.84 13.12
CA GLU A 21 0.85 -4.26 12.16
C GLU A 21 0.81 -2.73 12.29
N VAL A 22 1.97 -2.09 12.46
CA VAL A 22 2.08 -0.62 12.55
C VAL A 22 2.61 -0.06 11.22
N ALA A 23 2.11 1.11 10.83
CA ALA A 23 2.63 1.84 9.68
C ALA A 23 4.04 2.37 10.00
N VAL A 24 5.00 2.05 9.12
CA VAL A 24 6.37 2.54 9.21
C VAL A 24 6.69 3.22 7.88
N ALA A 25 7.08 4.49 7.94
CA ALA A 25 7.34 5.28 6.75
C ALA A 25 8.45 4.63 5.89
N PRO A 26 8.27 4.49 4.57
CA PRO A 26 9.34 4.05 3.69
C PRO A 26 10.42 5.13 3.60
N VAL A 27 11.67 4.71 3.38
CA VAL A 27 12.80 5.60 3.15
C VAL A 27 13.00 5.72 1.64
N VAL A 28 12.43 6.78 1.06
CA VAL A 28 12.49 7.08 -0.38
C VAL A 28 12.76 8.56 -0.61
N ASP A 29 13.50 8.86 -1.67
CA ASP A 29 13.65 10.23 -2.17
C ASP A 29 12.51 10.55 -3.14
N ALA A 30 11.62 11.45 -2.71
CA ALA A 30 10.48 11.93 -3.50
C ALA A 30 10.70 13.34 -4.05
N SER A 31 11.92 13.91 -3.96
CA SER A 31 12.22 15.29 -4.36
C SER A 31 11.99 15.57 -5.85
N ALA A 32 12.02 14.53 -6.69
CA ALA A 32 11.73 14.61 -8.11
C ALA A 32 10.23 14.72 -8.43
N LEU A 33 9.34 14.49 -7.46
CA LEU A 33 7.89 14.62 -7.66
C LEU A 33 7.47 16.08 -7.43
N PRO A 34 6.57 16.64 -8.29
CA PRO A 34 6.01 17.96 -8.03
C PRO A 34 5.37 18.02 -6.64
N PRO A 35 5.78 18.92 -5.74
CA PRO A 35 5.32 18.90 -4.35
C PRO A 35 3.82 19.13 -4.26
N LEU A 36 3.18 18.47 -3.30
CA LEU A 36 1.79 18.69 -2.95
C LEU A 36 1.74 19.44 -1.62
N GLY A 37 0.57 20.02 -1.31
CA GLY A 37 0.37 20.74 -0.05
C GLY A 37 -0.15 19.82 1.04
N GLU A 38 -0.55 20.39 2.17
CA GLU A 38 -1.21 19.64 3.25
C GLU A 38 -2.60 19.11 2.86
N VAL A 39 -3.28 19.83 1.95
CA VAL A 39 -4.59 19.43 1.45
C VAL A 39 -4.41 18.29 0.45
N TRP A 40 -4.97 17.14 0.79
CA TRP A 40 -4.98 15.97 -0.09
C TRP A 40 -5.68 16.29 -1.41
N ARG A 41 -5.04 15.93 -2.53
CA ARG A 41 -5.65 16.00 -3.85
C ARG A 41 -6.83 15.03 -3.95
N GLU A 42 -7.85 15.41 -4.69
CA GLU A 42 -9.01 14.54 -4.93
C GLU A 42 -8.71 13.45 -5.97
N THR A 43 -7.82 13.76 -6.91
CA THR A 43 -7.35 12.85 -7.95
C THR A 43 -5.83 12.76 -7.94
N ASN A 44 -5.30 11.62 -8.38
CA ASN A 44 -3.86 11.39 -8.42
C ASN A 44 -3.22 12.20 -9.56
N PRO A 45 -2.41 13.23 -9.25
CA PRO A 45 -1.86 14.14 -10.25
C PRO A 45 -0.62 13.58 -10.97
N TYR A 46 -0.11 12.42 -10.53
CA TYR A 46 1.17 11.88 -10.99
C TYR A 46 1.05 10.80 -12.06
N ARG A 47 -0.16 10.49 -12.53
CA ARG A 47 -0.34 9.55 -13.63
C ARG A 47 0.38 10.06 -14.88
N GLY A 48 1.25 9.21 -15.43
CA GLY A 48 2.07 9.53 -16.61
C GLY A 48 3.46 10.10 -16.28
N LEU A 49 3.81 10.29 -15.01
CA LEU A 49 5.16 10.69 -14.59
C LEU A 49 6.05 9.46 -14.34
N PRO A 50 7.16 9.28 -15.09
CA PRO A 50 8.09 8.16 -14.88
C PRO A 50 8.72 8.14 -13.48
N GLU A 51 8.99 9.30 -12.91
CA GLU A 51 9.60 9.45 -11.58
C GLU A 51 8.65 8.90 -10.49
N ALA A 52 7.34 9.13 -10.64
CA ALA A 52 6.33 8.60 -9.72
C ALA A 52 6.26 7.07 -9.76
N LEU A 53 6.49 6.45 -10.93
CA LEU A 53 6.55 5.00 -11.03
C LEU A 53 7.71 4.42 -10.23
N ALA A 54 8.90 5.00 -10.37
CA ALA A 54 10.11 4.54 -9.66
C ALA A 54 10.01 4.75 -8.14
N VAL A 55 9.59 5.94 -7.70
CA VAL A 55 9.35 6.23 -6.27
C VAL A 55 8.27 5.30 -5.71
N GLY A 56 7.17 5.12 -6.45
CA GLY A 56 6.06 4.27 -6.08
C GLY A 56 6.45 2.81 -5.90
N GLN A 57 7.25 2.25 -6.81
CA GLN A 57 7.74 0.88 -6.71
C GLN A 57 8.60 0.67 -5.45
N SER A 58 9.56 1.57 -5.22
CA SER A 58 10.44 1.50 -4.05
C SER A 58 9.64 1.59 -2.75
N ALA A 59 8.77 2.60 -2.63
CA ALA A 59 7.95 2.80 -1.45
C ALA A 59 6.99 1.63 -1.19
N TYR A 60 6.34 1.12 -2.25
CA TYR A 60 5.44 -0.04 -2.17
C TYR A 60 6.16 -1.27 -1.61
N ASN A 61 7.36 -1.57 -2.09
CA ASN A 61 8.09 -2.76 -1.66
C ASN A 61 8.57 -2.67 -0.20
N GLN A 62 8.82 -1.46 0.30
CA GLN A 62 9.19 -1.24 1.70
C GLN A 62 7.97 -1.28 2.63
N ALA A 63 6.84 -0.72 2.21
CA ALA A 63 5.71 -0.41 3.10
C ALA A 63 4.49 -1.34 2.93
N CYS A 64 4.25 -1.85 1.72
CA CYS A 64 2.99 -2.51 1.34
C CYS A 64 3.17 -3.99 0.98
N ALA A 65 4.31 -4.35 0.40
CA ALA A 65 4.56 -5.67 -0.20
C ALA A 65 4.41 -6.85 0.77
N ARG A 66 4.70 -6.67 2.06
CA ARG A 66 4.52 -7.74 3.06
C ARG A 66 3.08 -8.27 3.13
N CYS A 67 2.09 -7.42 2.86
CA CYS A 67 0.68 -7.78 2.89
C CYS A 67 0.09 -7.96 1.49
N HIS A 68 0.46 -7.07 0.56
CA HIS A 68 -0.12 -7.02 -0.78
C HIS A 68 0.73 -7.73 -1.84
N GLY A 69 1.84 -8.35 -1.44
CA GLY A 69 2.75 -9.11 -2.30
C GLY A 69 3.83 -8.23 -2.97
N ALA A 70 5.04 -8.77 -3.09
CA ALA A 70 6.21 -8.08 -3.64
C ALA A 70 6.00 -7.65 -5.09
N ASP A 71 6.43 -6.44 -5.46
CA ASP A 71 6.24 -5.84 -6.78
C ASP A 71 4.79 -5.90 -7.32
N ALA A 72 3.81 -5.79 -6.41
CA ALA A 72 2.39 -5.97 -6.66
C ALA A 72 2.02 -7.36 -7.24
N ALA A 73 2.90 -8.36 -7.09
CA ALA A 73 2.62 -9.75 -7.39
C ALA A 73 2.02 -10.43 -6.15
N THR A 74 0.79 -10.91 -6.28
CA THR A 74 -0.06 -11.24 -5.12
C THR A 74 -0.17 -12.74 -4.82
N ARG A 75 0.74 -13.54 -5.38
CA ARG A 75 0.80 -14.98 -5.10
C ARG A 75 1.04 -15.19 -3.61
N ALA A 76 0.11 -15.88 -2.94
CA ALA A 76 0.15 -16.16 -1.50
C ALA A 76 0.21 -14.92 -0.59
N ALA A 77 -0.16 -13.74 -1.09
CA ALA A 77 -0.25 -12.53 -0.26
C ALA A 77 -1.52 -12.57 0.63
N PRO A 78 -1.44 -12.19 1.91
CA PRO A 78 -2.59 -12.25 2.82
C PRO A 78 -3.66 -11.17 2.58
N ALA A 79 -3.33 -10.09 1.85
CA ALA A 79 -4.24 -8.98 1.57
C ALA A 79 -4.69 -8.92 0.09
N PRO A 80 -5.76 -8.16 -0.24
CA PRO A 80 -6.27 -8.07 -1.60
C PRO A 80 -5.23 -7.58 -2.63
N ASP A 81 -5.34 -8.08 -3.86
CA ASP A 81 -4.52 -7.64 -4.98
C ASP A 81 -4.90 -6.23 -5.45
N LEU A 82 -4.01 -5.28 -5.20
CA LEU A 82 -4.21 -3.86 -5.48
C LEU A 82 -4.28 -3.52 -6.97
N ARG A 83 -3.77 -4.39 -7.86
CA ARG A 83 -3.93 -4.24 -9.32
C ARG A 83 -5.38 -4.36 -9.79
N ASN A 84 -6.27 -4.78 -8.89
CA ASN A 84 -7.70 -4.85 -9.14
C ASN A 84 -8.44 -3.55 -8.89
N LEU A 85 -7.81 -2.54 -8.27
CA LEU A 85 -8.47 -1.30 -7.89
C LEU A 85 -9.17 -0.63 -9.08
N ASP A 86 -8.45 -0.38 -10.19
CA ASP A 86 -9.01 0.26 -11.38
C ASP A 86 -9.60 -0.71 -12.41
N ARG A 87 -9.74 -2.00 -12.07
CA ARG A 87 -10.20 -3.05 -13.02
C ARG A 87 -11.53 -2.71 -13.69
N GLY A 88 -12.47 -2.13 -12.95
CA GLY A 88 -13.75 -1.65 -13.50
C GLY A 88 -13.55 -0.52 -14.50
N CYS A 89 -12.86 0.54 -14.07
CA CYS A 89 -12.64 1.75 -14.87
C CYS A 89 -11.84 1.51 -16.15
N ARG A 90 -10.91 0.54 -16.15
CA ARG A 90 -10.12 0.19 -17.34
C ARG A 90 -10.96 -0.25 -18.54
N ARG A 91 -12.16 -0.79 -18.32
CA ARG A 91 -13.06 -1.28 -19.38
C ARG A 91 -13.96 -0.18 -19.97
N ILE A 92 -13.98 1.01 -19.36
CA ILE A 92 -14.82 2.11 -19.80
C ILE A 92 -14.16 2.78 -21.01
N VAL A 93 -14.93 2.90 -22.11
CA VAL A 93 -14.47 3.52 -23.37
C VAL A 93 -14.62 5.05 -23.34
N GLY A 94 -15.74 5.57 -22.82
CA GLY A 94 -16.01 7.01 -22.76
C GLY A 94 -15.06 7.74 -21.81
N SER A 95 -14.36 8.77 -22.32
CA SER A 95 -13.30 9.48 -21.60
C SER A 95 -13.79 10.17 -20.32
N GLU A 96 -14.93 10.85 -20.38
CA GLU A 96 -15.50 11.54 -19.21
C GLU A 96 -15.93 10.56 -18.11
N LEU A 97 -16.68 9.51 -18.48
CA LEU A 97 -17.12 8.48 -17.53
C LEU A 97 -15.91 7.73 -16.93
N LYS A 98 -14.88 7.48 -17.73
CA LYS A 98 -13.64 6.88 -17.26
C LYS A 98 -12.94 7.79 -16.27
N ALA A 99 -12.84 9.09 -16.54
CA ALA A 99 -12.22 10.06 -15.63
C ALA A 99 -12.96 10.11 -14.29
N ARG A 100 -14.31 10.13 -14.29
CA ARG A 100 -15.13 10.07 -13.08
C ARG A 100 -14.88 8.78 -12.28
N CYS A 101 -14.88 7.62 -12.95
CA CYS A 101 -14.58 6.34 -12.31
C CYS A 101 -13.17 6.30 -11.69
N MET A 102 -12.17 6.87 -12.37
CA MET A 102 -10.81 6.96 -11.82
C MET A 102 -10.77 7.88 -10.59
N ALA A 103 -11.51 8.99 -10.58
CA ALA A 103 -11.62 9.86 -9.42
C ALA A 103 -12.25 9.14 -8.21
N ASP A 104 -13.28 8.32 -8.43
CA ASP A 104 -13.88 7.50 -7.37
C ASP A 104 -12.88 6.50 -6.77
N ASN A 105 -12.04 5.89 -7.62
CA ASN A 105 -10.95 5.01 -7.15
C ASN A 105 -9.87 5.76 -6.38
N ASP A 106 -9.52 6.97 -6.81
CA ASP A 106 -8.55 7.82 -6.11
C ASP A 106 -9.05 8.19 -4.72
N ALA A 107 -10.32 8.61 -4.63
CA ALA A 107 -10.97 8.89 -3.35
C ALA A 107 -11.00 7.65 -2.44
N TYR A 108 -11.30 6.47 -3.00
CA TYR A 108 -11.27 5.21 -2.26
C TYR A 108 -9.86 4.86 -1.76
N PHE A 109 -8.85 4.97 -2.63
CA PHE A 109 -7.46 4.70 -2.29
C PHE A 109 -6.95 5.66 -1.20
N ALA A 110 -7.11 6.97 -1.39
CA ALA A 110 -6.70 7.97 -0.41
C ALA A 110 -7.37 7.76 0.94
N LYS A 111 -8.69 7.52 0.96
CA LYS A 111 -9.39 7.22 2.21
C LYS A 111 -8.84 5.95 2.86
N THR A 112 -8.64 4.90 2.09
CA THR A 112 -8.19 3.59 2.58
C THR A 112 -6.77 3.67 3.15
N VAL A 113 -5.82 4.28 2.44
CA VAL A 113 -4.44 4.37 2.91
C VAL A 113 -4.35 5.22 4.18
N ARG A 114 -5.07 6.34 4.22
CA ARG A 114 -5.05 7.24 5.37
C ARG A 114 -5.70 6.64 6.61
N ARG A 115 -6.86 5.99 6.45
CA ARG A 115 -7.67 5.50 7.58
C ARG A 115 -7.42 4.03 7.91
N GLY A 116 -6.67 3.31 7.09
CA GLY A 116 -6.48 1.87 7.24
C GLY A 116 -7.79 1.10 7.04
N LYS A 117 -7.80 -0.16 7.48
CA LYS A 117 -9.00 -1.01 7.49
C LYS A 117 -9.11 -1.76 8.80
N THR A 118 -10.21 -1.54 9.50
CA THR A 118 -10.60 -2.29 10.70
C THR A 118 -11.89 -3.05 10.40
N ILE A 119 -11.92 -4.36 10.65
CA ILE A 119 -13.09 -5.22 10.40
C ILE A 119 -13.41 -5.94 11.71
N VAL A 120 -14.62 -5.74 12.23
CA VAL A 120 -15.08 -6.33 13.50
C VAL A 120 -14.07 -6.09 14.64
N GLY A 121 -13.53 -4.86 14.72
CA GLY A 121 -12.56 -4.47 15.75
C GLY A 121 -11.11 -4.91 15.51
N VAL A 122 -10.83 -5.67 14.45
CA VAL A 122 -9.47 -6.12 14.10
C VAL A 122 -8.87 -5.23 13.01
N VAL A 123 -7.67 -4.70 13.25
CA VAL A 123 -6.94 -3.91 12.25
C VAL A 123 -6.30 -4.85 11.22
N HIS A 124 -6.77 -4.79 9.98
CA HIS A 124 -6.24 -5.56 8.85
C HIS A 124 -5.24 -4.77 8.01
N MET A 125 -5.34 -3.44 8.04
CA MET A 125 -4.41 -2.53 7.38
C MET A 125 -4.23 -1.33 8.30
N PRO A 126 -2.99 -1.00 8.74
CA PRO A 126 -2.78 0.17 9.58
C PRO A 126 -3.15 1.46 8.85
N PRO A 127 -3.57 2.52 9.59
CA PRO A 127 -3.69 3.86 9.03
C PRO A 127 -2.30 4.44 8.73
N TRP A 128 -2.18 5.18 7.63
CA TRP A 128 -0.93 5.82 7.20
C TRP A 128 -0.98 7.35 7.23
N ASP A 129 -2.08 7.97 7.67
CA ASP A 129 -2.19 9.43 7.86
C ASP A 129 -1.11 9.89 8.86
N GLY A 130 -0.31 10.88 8.48
CA GLY A 130 0.83 11.36 9.28
C GLY A 130 2.09 10.50 9.25
N VAL A 131 2.06 9.34 8.57
CA VAL A 131 3.24 8.46 8.37
C VAL A 131 3.68 8.46 6.92
N LEU A 132 2.74 8.45 5.98
CA LEU A 132 2.98 8.43 4.54
C LEU A 132 2.53 9.78 3.94
N PRO A 133 3.45 10.59 3.40
CA PRO A 133 3.06 11.83 2.71
C PRO A 133 2.25 11.49 1.45
N GLN A 134 1.35 12.40 1.05
CA GLN A 134 0.41 12.11 -0.04
C GLN A 134 1.14 11.87 -1.37
N GLU A 135 2.28 12.51 -1.57
CA GLU A 135 3.13 12.36 -2.74
C GLU A 135 3.56 10.90 -2.94
N VAL A 136 4.03 10.29 -1.85
CA VAL A 136 4.48 8.89 -1.86
C VAL A 136 3.29 7.94 -1.99
N ALA A 137 2.16 8.25 -1.36
CA ALA A 137 0.93 7.47 -1.52
C ALA A 137 0.44 7.47 -2.98
N TRP A 138 0.42 8.64 -3.63
CA TRP A 138 0.03 8.76 -5.03
C TRP A 138 1.02 8.06 -5.98
N ALA A 139 2.32 8.16 -5.70
CA ALA A 139 3.34 7.41 -6.44
C ALA A 139 3.11 5.88 -6.32
N ILE A 140 2.80 5.37 -5.13
CA ILE A 140 2.46 3.95 -4.92
C ILE A 140 1.26 3.54 -5.77
N GLN A 141 0.23 4.38 -5.86
CA GLN A 141 -0.92 4.10 -6.73
C GLN A 141 -0.54 4.06 -8.21
N VAL A 142 0.28 5.00 -8.69
CA VAL A 142 0.82 4.96 -10.06
C VAL A 142 1.51 3.62 -10.33
N PHE A 143 2.31 3.13 -9.37
CA PHE A 143 3.02 1.87 -9.51
C PHE A 143 2.09 0.66 -9.69
N PHE A 144 1.20 0.37 -8.74
CA PHE A 144 0.38 -0.84 -8.88
C PHE A 144 -0.64 -0.73 -10.03
N GLU A 145 -1.06 0.48 -10.41
CA GLU A 145 -1.87 0.70 -11.62
C GLU A 145 -1.08 0.38 -12.88
N ALA A 146 0.20 0.75 -12.97
CA ALA A 146 1.06 0.37 -14.09
C ALA A 146 1.26 -1.15 -14.18
N ARG A 147 1.56 -1.80 -13.04
CA ARG A 147 1.68 -3.27 -12.95
C ARG A 147 0.41 -3.99 -13.38
N ALA A 148 -0.76 -3.39 -13.15
CA ALA A 148 -2.04 -3.94 -13.58
C ALA A 148 -2.23 -3.93 -15.11
N ARG A 149 -1.48 -3.10 -15.84
CA ARG A 149 -1.51 -3.01 -17.30
C ARG A 149 -0.50 -3.96 -17.97
N GLU A 150 0.58 -4.30 -17.28
CA GLU A 150 1.64 -5.20 -17.77
C GLU A 150 1.27 -6.69 -17.69
N GLY A 151 0.46 -7.09 -16.71
CA GLY A 151 0.11 -8.49 -16.44
C GLY A 151 -0.96 -9.10 -17.35
N ARG A 152 -0.96 -8.77 -18.64
CA ARG A 152 -1.78 -9.43 -19.66
C ARG A 152 -0.92 -10.31 -20.56
#